data_AF-A0A9P1ISW6-F1
#
_entry.id   AF-A0A9P1ISW6-F1
#
_cell.length_a   1.000
_cell.length_b   1.000
_cell.length_c   1.000
_cell.angle_alpha   90.00
_cell.angle_beta   90.00
_cell.angle_gamma   90.00
#
_symmetry.space_group_name_H-M   'P 1'
#
loop_
_entity.id
_entity.type
_entity.pdbx_description
1 polymer ?
#
loop_
_entity_poly.entity_id
_entity_poly.type
_entity_poly.pdbx_seq_one_letter_code
_entity_poly.pdbx_strand_id
1 'polypeptide(L)'
;MRSRVIELYKNLYHMGKEYPKGSQWFHERLKIAFWKNKDITDPAKIDELLKRGDFVVKEIEALYKLRKYRAMKQRYYENDEENEKETKNFEDKVQKV
;
A
#
# COMPACT_ATOMS: atom_id res chain seq x y z
N MET A 1 -3.80 0.52 27.53
CA MET A 1 -3.01 1.22 26.48
C MET A 1 -1.85 0.39 25.93
N ARG A 2 -1.01 -0.25 26.76
CA ARG A 2 0.11 -1.08 26.27
C ARG A 2 -0.31 -2.19 25.29
N SER A 3 -1.44 -2.84 25.54
CA SER A 3 -2.01 -3.87 24.64
C SER A 3 -2.22 -3.35 23.22
N ARG A 4 -2.83 -2.16 23.07
CA ARG A 4 -3.09 -1.54 21.76
C ARG A 4 -1.81 -1.18 21.00
N VAL A 5 -0.76 -0.74 21.70
CA VAL A 5 0.56 -0.48 21.10
C VAL A 5 1.18 -1.78 20.57
N ILE A 6 1.09 -2.86 21.34
CA ILE A 6 1.61 -4.18 20.93
C ILE A 6 0.83 -4.71 19.73
N GLU A 7 -0.50 -4.57 19.73
CA GLU A 7 -1.36 -4.98 18.62
C GLU A 7 -1.01 -4.21 17.33
N LEU A 8 -0.90 -2.89 17.41
CA LEU A 8 -0.49 -2.05 16.28
C LEU A 8 0.88 -2.50 15.72
N TYR A 9 1.85 -2.76 16.60
CA TYR A 9 3.17 -3.25 16.17
C TYR A 9 3.06 -4.58 15.43
N LYS A 10 2.31 -5.54 15.96
CA LYS A 10 2.12 -6.86 15.32
C LYS A 10 1.42 -6.73 13.97
N ASN A 11 0.40 -5.87 13.88
CA ASN A 11 -0.33 -5.61 12.64
C ASN A 11 0.59 -5.01 11.58
N LEU A 12 1.32 -3.93 11.92
CA LEU A 12 2.28 -3.31 11.01
C LEU A 12 3.41 -4.27 10.62
N TYR A 13 3.90 -5.10 11.54
CA TYR A 13 4.92 -6.10 11.25
C TYR A 13 4.42 -7.14 10.25
N HIS A 14 3.19 -7.64 10.43
CA HIS A 14 2.57 -8.57 9.49
C HIS A 14 2.37 -7.92 8.12
N MET A 15 1.78 -6.72 8.09
CA MET A 15 1.54 -5.97 6.86
C MET A 15 2.84 -5.58 6.16
N GLY A 16 3.94 -5.36 6.88
CA GLY A 16 5.23 -5.01 6.28
C GLY A 16 5.91 -6.11 5.47
N LYS A 17 5.41 -7.35 5.49
CA LYS A 17 6.05 -8.50 4.81
C LYS A 17 6.09 -8.34 3.29
N GLU A 18 5.03 -7.82 2.68
CA GLU A 18 4.94 -7.63 1.22
C GLU A 18 5.29 -6.19 0.79
N TYR A 19 5.99 -5.44 1.64
CA TYR A 19 6.33 -4.06 1.32
C TYR A 19 7.23 -4.00 0.07
N PRO A 20 7.03 -3.06 -0.88
CA PRO A 20 7.76 -3.06 -2.16
C PRO A 20 9.29 -3.00 -2.04
N LYS A 21 9.83 -2.41 -0.97
CA LYS A 21 11.28 -2.34 -0.71
C LYS A 21 11.83 -3.55 0.06
N GLY A 22 11.00 -4.55 0.32
CA GLY A 22 11.33 -5.74 1.11
C GLY A 22 10.92 -5.62 2.58
N SER A 23 10.70 -6.79 3.19
CA SER A 23 10.26 -6.93 4.58
C SER A 23 11.28 -6.38 5.58
N GLN A 24 12.57 -6.71 5.39
CA GLN A 24 13.65 -6.25 6.26
C GLN A 24 13.72 -4.72 6.34
N TRP A 25 13.67 -4.04 5.19
CA TRP A 25 13.69 -2.58 5.13
C TRP A 25 12.54 -1.95 5.93
N PHE A 26 11.34 -2.53 5.84
CA PHE A 26 10.18 -2.05 6.57
C PHE A 26 10.29 -2.35 8.06
N HIS A 27 10.64 -3.58 8.43
CA HIS A 27 10.72 -4.03 9.83
C HIS A 27 11.79 -3.29 10.63
N GLU A 28 12.95 -2.99 10.03
CA GLU A 28 13.99 -2.17 10.66
C GLU A 28 13.47 -0.78 11.00
N ARG A 29 12.77 -0.13 10.05
CA ARG A 29 12.18 1.20 10.27
C ARG A 29 11.05 1.19 11.28
N LEU A 30 10.20 0.16 11.25
CA LEU A 30 9.16 -0.05 12.24
C LEU A 30 9.77 -0.15 13.64
N LYS A 31 10.79 -0.99 13.81
CA LYS A 31 11.49 -1.15 15.09
C LYS A 31 12.10 0.17 15.57
N ILE A 32 12.77 0.91 14.70
CA ILE A 32 13.36 2.22 15.03
C ILE A 32 12.27 3.22 15.47
N ALA A 33 11.14 3.27 14.78
CA ALA A 33 10.05 4.19 15.11
C ALA A 33 9.45 3.92 16.50
N PHE A 34 9.22 2.64 16.85
CA PHE A 34 8.72 2.28 18.18
C PHE A 34 9.79 2.47 19.25
N TRP A 35 11.05 2.16 18.96
CA TRP A 35 12.16 2.32 19.90
C TRP A 35 12.40 3.78 20.29
N LYS A 36 12.31 4.71 19.33
CA LYS A 36 12.43 6.16 19.58
C LYS A 36 11.38 6.70 20.55
N ASN A 37 10.22 6.05 20.63
CA ASN A 37 9.08 6.49 21.45
C ASN A 37 8.91 5.65 22.73
N LYS A 38 9.86 4.78 23.07
CA LYS A 38 9.72 3.81 24.18
C LYS A 38 9.55 4.46 25.57
N ASP A 39 10.16 5.63 25.77
CA ASP A 39 10.23 6.33 27.06
C ASP A 39 9.07 7.32 27.26
N ILE A 40 8.14 7.40 26.29
CA ILE A 40 6.97 8.27 26.39
C ILE A 40 5.96 7.64 27.35
N THR A 41 5.68 8.35 28.44
CA THR A 41 4.76 7.93 29.50
C THR A 41 3.42 8.68 29.49
N ASP A 42 3.36 9.83 28.82
CA ASP A 42 2.17 10.67 28.72
C ASP A 42 1.07 9.99 27.88
N PRO A 43 -0.11 9.67 28.46
CA PRO A 43 -1.20 9.02 27.75
C PRO A 43 -1.69 9.79 26.51
N ALA A 44 -1.72 11.12 26.55
CA ALA A 44 -2.21 11.92 25.43
C ALA A 44 -1.29 11.78 24.20
N LYS A 45 0.02 11.81 24.43
CA LYS A 45 1.03 11.60 23.37
C LYS A 45 1.00 10.19 22.81
N ILE A 46 0.78 9.18 23.67
CA ILE A 46 0.68 7.79 23.21
C ILE A 46 -0.53 7.62 22.30
N ASP A 47 -1.67 8.24 22.64
CA ASP A 47 -2.87 8.19 21.78
C ASP A 47 -2.65 8.88 20.43
N GLU A 48 -1.96 10.02 20.41
CA GLU A 48 -1.59 10.70 19.15
C GLU A 48 -0.69 9.83 18.27
N LEU A 49 0.32 9.18 18.86
CA LEU A 49 1.22 8.27 18.14
C LEU A 49 0.49 7.02 17.63
N LEU A 50 -0.45 6.49 18.41
CA LEU A 50 -1.32 5.39 17.98
C LEU A 50 -2.16 5.81 16.77
N LYS A 51 -2.79 6.99 16.80
CA LYS A 51 -3.54 7.53 15.66
C LYS A 51 -2.66 7.65 14.42
N ARG A 52 -1.44 8.16 14.54
CA ARG A 52 -0.46 8.20 13.44
C ARG A 52 -0.16 6.80 12.89
N GLY A 53 0.01 5.81 13.77
CA GLY A 53 0.16 4.41 13.38
C GLY A 53 -1.04 3.85 12.62
N ASP A 54 -2.26 4.16 13.07
CA ASP A 54 -3.51 3.76 12.40
C ASP A 54 -3.62 4.39 10.99
N PHE A 55 -3.08 5.58 10.78
CA PHE A 55 -2.96 6.16 9.42
C PHE A 55 -2.00 5.37 8.55
N VAL A 56 -0.83 4.99 9.06
CA VAL A 56 0.17 4.19 8.32
C VAL A 56 -0.41 2.84 7.90
N VAL A 57 -1.22 2.20 8.75
CA VAL A 57 -1.96 0.98 8.39
C VAL A 57 -2.80 1.21 7.11
N LYS A 58 -3.60 2.27 7.08
CA LYS A 58 -4.45 2.60 5.92
C LYS A 58 -3.64 2.90 4.65
N GLU A 59 -2.49 3.55 4.79
CA GLU A 59 -1.59 3.82 3.66
C GLU A 59 -1.06 2.51 3.04
N ILE A 60 -0.66 1.56 3.88
CA ILE A 60 -0.18 0.25 3.41
C ILE A 60 -1.32 -0.55 2.76
N GLU A 61 -2.53 -0.52 3.32
CA GLU A 61 -3.71 -1.12 2.67
C GLU A 61 -3.99 -0.51 1.31
N ALA A 62 -3.92 0.82 1.19
CA ALA A 62 -4.12 1.53 -0.06
C ALA A 62 -3.06 1.14 -1.10
N LEU A 63 -1.80 1.01 -0.67
CA LEU A 63 -0.72 0.52 -1.51
C LEU A 63 -1.00 -0.89 -2.05
N TYR A 64 -1.51 -1.80 -1.21
CA TYR A 64 -1.90 -3.14 -1.65
C TYR A 64 -3.07 -3.15 -2.61
N LYS A 65 -4.11 -2.35 -2.35
CA LYS A 65 -5.25 -2.18 -3.27
C LYS A 65 -4.77 -1.65 -4.61
N LEU A 66 -3.86 -0.67 -4.62
CA LEU A 66 -3.30 -0.09 -5.84
C LEU A 66 -2.47 -1.13 -6.63
N ARG A 67 -1.64 -1.92 -5.95
CA ARG A 67 -0.89 -3.02 -6.58
C ARG A 67 -1.83 -4.01 -7.24
N LYS A 68 -2.89 -4.44 -6.54
CA LYS A 68 -3.90 -5.35 -7.06
C LYS A 68 -4.64 -4.75 -8.26
N TYR A 69 -5.03 -3.48 -8.17
CA TYR A 69 -5.69 -2.76 -9.25
C TYR A 69 -4.80 -2.67 -10.50
N ARG A 70 -3.52 -2.31 -10.36
CA ARG A 70 -2.57 -2.27 -11.48
C ARG A 70 -2.45 -3.61 -12.19
N ALA A 71 -2.28 -4.70 -11.43
CA ALA A 71 -2.20 -6.05 -11.99
C ALA A 71 -3.50 -6.47 -12.71
N MET A 72 -4.66 -6.10 -12.17
CA MET A 72 -5.95 -6.36 -12.81
C MET A 72 -6.12 -5.52 -14.08
N LYS A 73 -5.76 -4.23 -14.02
CA LYS A 73 -5.82 -3.33 -15.18
C LYS A 73 -5.01 -3.90 -16.34
N GLN A 74 -3.78 -4.31 -16.05
CA GLN A 74 -2.86 -4.89 -17.02
C GLN A 74 -3.45 -6.14 -17.71
N ARG A 75 -4.08 -7.03 -16.95
CA ARG A 75 -4.57 -8.32 -17.48
C ARG A 75 -5.82 -8.19 -18.36
N TYR A 76 -6.71 -7.25 -18.04
CA TYR A 76 -8.02 -7.18 -18.66
C TYR A 76 -8.14 -6.02 -19.65
N TYR A 77 -7.54 -4.87 -19.37
CA TYR A 77 -7.83 -3.65 -20.14
C TYR A 77 -6.72 -3.24 -21.12
N GLU A 78 -5.47 -3.71 -20.96
CA GLU A 78 -4.43 -3.40 -21.94
C GLU A 78 -4.73 -4.01 -23.31
N ASN A 79 -5.24 -5.25 -23.33
CA ASN A 79 -5.67 -5.90 -24.56
C ASN A 79 -6.90 -5.20 -25.18
N ASP A 80 -7.86 -4.76 -24.38
CA ASP A 80 -9.08 -4.09 -24.88
C ASP A 80 -8.75 -2.71 -25.49
N GLU A 81 -7.89 -1.92 -24.83
CA GLU A 81 -7.43 -0.64 -25.36
C GLU A 81 -6.56 -0.79 -26.63
N GLU A 82 -5.76 -1.86 -26.75
CA GLU A 82 -5.02 -2.18 -27.98
C GLU A 82 -5.95 -2.65 -29.10
N ASN A 83 -6.88 -3.56 -28.81
CA ASN A 83 -7.88 -4.04 -29.77
C ASN A 83 -8.78 -2.91 -30.28
N GLU A 84 -9.20 -1.97 -29.43
CA GLU A 84 -9.95 -0.78 -29.85
C GLU A 84 -9.14 0.15 -30.76
N LYS A 85 -7.82 0.25 -30.56
CA LYS A 85 -6.94 1.04 -31.43
C LYS A 85 -6.70 0.35 -32.76
N GLU A 86 -6.52 -0.97 -32.75
CA GLU A 86 -6.34 -1.78 -33.97
C GLU A 86 -7.60 -1.78 -34.84
N THR A 87 -8.77 -1.93 -34.23
CA THR A 87 -10.07 -1.88 -34.92
C THR A 87 -10.32 -0.51 -35.54
N LYS A 88 -10.10 0.59 -34.81
CA LYS A 88 -10.18 1.95 -35.37
C LYS A 88 -9.21 2.16 -36.53
N ASN A 89 -7.95 1.74 -36.39
CA ASN A 89 -6.97 1.83 -37.46
C ASN A 89 -7.34 0.98 -38.69
N PHE A 90 -8.02 -0.15 -38.50
CA PHE A 90 -8.53 -0.98 -39.59
C PHE A 90 -9.72 -0.30 -40.29
N GLU A 91 -10.71 0.19 -39.54
CA GLU A 91 -11.87 0.92 -40.06
C GLU A 91 -11.46 2.16 -40.86
N ASP A 92 -10.52 2.95 -40.34
CA ASP A 92 -9.97 4.14 -41.01
C ASP A 92 -9.26 3.80 -42.33
N LYS A 93 -8.63 2.62 -42.42
CA LYS A 93 -8.01 2.13 -43.67
C LYS A 93 -9.05 1.67 -44.68
N VAL A 94 -10.11 1.00 -44.24
CA VAL A 94 -11.19 0.52 -45.10
C VAL A 94 -12.01 1.67 -45.67
N GLN A 95 -12.22 2.75 -44.91
CA GLN A 95 -12.94 3.95 -45.38
C GLN A 95 -12.13 4.85 -46.33
N LYS A 96 -10.81 4.62 -46.46
CA LYS A 96 -9.91 5.41 -47.32
C LYS A 96 -9.66 4.80 -48.71
N VAL A 97 -10.27 3.64 -49.01
CA VAL A 97 -10.26 2.96 -50.32
C VAL A 97 -11.59 3.22 -51.00
#